data_AF-A0A5J4PSQ4-F1
#
_entry.id   AF-A0A5J4PSQ4-F1
#
_cell.length_a   1.000
_cell.length_b   1.000
_cell.length_c   1.000
_cell.angle_alpha   90.00
_cell.angle_beta   90.00
_cell.angle_gamma   90.00
#
_symmetry.space_group_name_H-M   'P 1'
#
loop_
_entity.id
_entity.type
_entity.pdbx_description
1 polymer ?
#
loop_
_entity_poly.entity_id
_entity_poly.type
_entity_poly.pdbx_seq_one_letter_code
_entity_poly.pdbx_strand_id
1 'polypeptide(L)'
;MGIIKEAAAAFGNMNVSVQDESQFVAGMKQYERIRACSARLSDVIFNKAAELGLYIATEKPVTEGRIELLHYLKEQSIAYEYHRYGSIIEEVKR
;
A
#
# COMPACT_ATOMS: atom_id res chain seq x y z
N MET A 1 15.56 -17.91 1.03
CA MET A 1 14.13 -18.16 0.76
C MET A 1 13.26 -18.33 2.00
N GLY A 2 13.80 -18.72 3.17
CA GLY A 2 13.03 -18.85 4.42
C GLY A 2 12.71 -17.52 5.13
N ILE A 3 13.66 -16.56 5.09
CA ILE A 3 13.63 -15.36 5.94
C ILE A 3 12.37 -14.51 5.77
N ILE A 4 11.86 -14.29 4.54
CA ILE A 4 10.70 -13.41 4.32
C ILE A 4 9.40 -14.08 4.77
N LYS A 5 9.24 -15.39 4.49
CA LYS A 5 8.05 -16.14 4.95
C LYS A 5 8.04 -16.28 6.47
N GLU A 6 9.22 -16.49 7.06
CA GLU A 6 9.42 -16.60 8.50
C GLU A 6 9.19 -15.27 9.22
N ALA A 7 9.74 -14.17 8.66
CA ALA A 7 9.46 -12.82 9.15
C ALA A 7 7.97 -12.48 9.02
N ALA A 8 7.31 -12.85 7.93
CA ALA A 8 5.88 -12.63 7.76
C ALA A 8 5.04 -13.42 8.78
N ALA A 9 5.47 -14.63 9.17
CA ALA A 9 4.79 -15.41 10.19
C ALA A 9 4.80 -14.74 11.58
N ALA A 10 5.79 -13.86 11.85
CA ALA A 10 5.82 -13.06 13.08
C ALA A 10 4.72 -11.97 13.11
N PHE A 11 4.14 -11.64 11.95
CA PHE A 11 3.07 -10.65 11.80
C PHE A 11 1.80 -11.36 11.34
N GLY A 12 0.91 -11.68 12.28
CA GLY A 12 -0.13 -12.72 12.15
C GLY A 12 -0.92 -12.83 10.83
N ASN A 13 -1.34 -11.71 10.22
CA ASN A 13 -2.27 -11.70 9.06
C ASN A 13 -1.63 -11.30 7.72
N MET A 14 -0.39 -11.72 7.44
CA MET A 14 0.24 -11.47 6.13
C MET A 14 0.25 -12.69 5.22
N ASN A 15 -0.41 -12.59 4.06
CA ASN A 15 -0.32 -13.58 3.00
C ASN A 15 0.88 -13.29 2.09
N VAL A 16 1.89 -14.15 2.12
CA VAL A 16 3.06 -14.06 1.23
C VAL A 16 2.92 -15.09 0.11
N SER A 17 2.79 -14.60 -1.12
CA SER A 17 2.82 -15.44 -2.32
C SER A 17 4.13 -15.27 -3.08
N VAL A 18 4.61 -16.35 -3.69
CA VAL A 18 5.76 -16.33 -4.60
C VAL A 18 5.19 -16.58 -5.99
N GLN A 19 5.50 -15.69 -6.92
CA GLN A 19 4.96 -15.71 -8.26
C GLN A 19 6.08 -15.44 -9.26
N ASP A 20 5.95 -16.04 -10.44
CA ASP A 20 6.76 -15.65 -11.59
C ASP A 20 6.21 -14.37 -12.22
N GLU A 21 7.03 -13.73 -13.06
CA GLU A 21 6.66 -12.45 -13.69
C GLU A 21 5.35 -12.54 -14.49
N SER A 22 5.14 -13.62 -15.24
CA SER A 22 3.92 -13.82 -16.03
C SER A 22 2.66 -13.94 -15.17
N GLN A 23 2.77 -14.62 -14.02
CA GLN A 23 1.68 -14.77 -13.07
C GLN A 23 1.35 -13.43 -12.40
N PHE A 24 2.38 -12.67 -12.02
CA PHE A 24 2.21 -11.35 -11.44
C PHE A 24 1.52 -10.40 -12.41
N VAL A 25 1.99 -10.33 -13.67
CA VAL A 25 1.41 -9.48 -14.73
C VAL A 25 -0.07 -9.80 -14.97
N ALA A 26 -0.45 -11.07 -14.93
CA ALA A 26 -1.85 -11.48 -15.05
C ALA A 26 -2.72 -11.05 -13.85
N GLY A 27 -2.12 -11.01 -12.65
CA GLY A 27 -2.77 -10.62 -11.39
C GLY A 27 -2.76 -9.12 -11.09
N MET A 28 -2.00 -8.29 -11.82
CA MET A 28 -1.75 -6.87 -11.50
C MET A 28 -3.02 -6.05 -11.22
N LYS A 29 -4.13 -6.34 -11.90
CA LYS A 29 -5.42 -5.65 -11.72
C LYS A 29 -6.03 -5.74 -10.31
N GLN A 30 -5.56 -6.68 -9.49
CA GLN A 30 -6.05 -6.89 -8.13
C GLN A 30 -5.41 -5.92 -7.13
N TYR A 31 -4.36 -5.21 -7.53
CA TYR A 31 -3.60 -4.31 -6.69
C TYR A 31 -3.80 -2.86 -7.14
N GLU A 32 -3.65 -1.92 -6.21
CA GLU A 32 -3.79 -0.48 -6.52
C GLU A 32 -2.45 0.23 -6.69
N ARG A 33 -1.41 -0.24 -6.00
CA ARG A 33 -0.06 0.32 -6.04
C ARG A 33 0.96 -0.80 -5.99
N ILE A 34 2.06 -0.62 -6.69
CA ILE A 34 3.16 -1.59 -6.74
C ILE A 34 4.40 -0.95 -6.14
N ARG A 35 4.96 -1.59 -5.11
CA ARG A 35 6.24 -1.19 -4.52
C ARG A 35 7.31 -2.20 -4.91
N ALA A 36 8.37 -1.73 -5.56
CA ALA A 36 9.50 -2.57 -5.95
C ALA A 36 10.70 -2.32 -5.03
N CYS A 37 11.38 -3.40 -4.65
CA CYS A 37 12.61 -3.34 -3.87
C CYS A 37 13.87 -3.15 -4.73
N SER A 38 13.70 -3.04 -6.06
CA SER A 38 14.77 -2.89 -7.04
C SER A 38 14.27 -2.06 -8.23
N ALA A 39 15.17 -1.26 -8.81
CA ALA A 39 14.89 -0.47 -10.01
C ALA A 39 14.90 -1.29 -11.31
N ARG A 40 15.34 -2.55 -11.26
CA ARG A 40 15.40 -3.45 -12.43
C ARG A 40 14.11 -4.26 -12.52
N LEU A 41 13.10 -3.68 -13.17
CA LEU A 41 11.88 -4.36 -13.59
C LEU A 41 11.87 -4.48 -15.12
N SER A 42 11.16 -5.47 -15.65
CA SER A 42 10.99 -5.62 -17.10
C SER A 42 10.04 -4.56 -17.65
N ASP A 43 10.20 -4.24 -18.94
CA ASP A 43 9.29 -3.31 -19.64
C ASP A 43 7.85 -3.83 -19.67
N VAL A 44 7.65 -5.15 -19.60
CA VAL A 44 6.33 -5.79 -19.57
C VAL A 44 5.52 -5.30 -18.36
N ILE A 45 6.16 -5.19 -17.19
CA ILE A 45 5.53 -4.73 -15.96
C ILE A 45 5.14 -3.26 -16.10
N PHE A 46 6.02 -2.41 -16.64
CA PHE A 46 5.74 -0.99 -16.84
C PHE A 46 4.61 -0.77 -17.84
N ASN A 47 4.64 -1.46 -18.99
CA ASN A 47 3.60 -1.39 -20.01
C ASN A 47 2.24 -1.82 -19.46
N LYS A 48 2.21 -2.90 -18.67
CA LYS A 48 0.95 -3.37 -18.07
C LYS A 48 0.43 -2.42 -16.99
N ALA A 49 1.32 -1.85 -16.18
CA ALA A 49 0.93 -0.85 -15.19
C ALA A 49 0.38 0.41 -15.86
N ALA A 50 0.99 0.87 -16.95
CA ALA A 50 0.50 2.00 -17.73
C ALA A 50 -0.90 1.73 -18.32
N GLU A 51 -1.14 0.53 -18.86
CA GLU A 51 -2.46 0.11 -19.35
C GLU A 51 -3.53 0.14 -18.25
N LEU A 52 -3.16 -0.27 -17.03
CA LEU A 52 -4.07 -0.34 -15.88
C LEU A 52 -4.15 0.96 -15.06
N GLY A 53 -3.32 1.97 -15.36
CA GLY A 53 -3.23 3.19 -14.57
C GLY A 53 -2.62 2.99 -13.17
N LEU A 54 -1.77 1.97 -12.99
CA LEU A 54 -1.13 1.66 -11.72
C LEU A 54 0.19 2.39 -11.55
N TYR A 55 0.45 2.88 -10.33
CA TYR A 55 1.71 3.49 -9.97
C TYR A 55 2.72 2.44 -9.47
N ILE A 56 3.95 2.50 -10.02
CA ILE A 56 5.08 1.67 -9.59
C ILE A 56 6.13 2.56 -8.91
N ALA A 57 6.33 2.37 -7.61
CA ALA A 57 7.42 3.00 -6.87
C ALA A 57 8.67 2.12 -6.92
N THR A 58 9.67 2.51 -7.74
CA THR A 58 10.93 1.77 -7.95
C THR A 58 12.11 2.28 -7.13
N GLU A 59 11.93 3.40 -6.43
CA GLU A 59 12.98 3.99 -5.60
C GLU A 59 13.43 3.03 -4.49
N LYS A 60 14.68 3.10 -4.05
CA LYS A 60 15.17 2.25 -2.97
C LYS A 60 14.33 2.49 -1.70
N PRO A 61 13.84 1.45 -1.01
CA PRO A 61 13.16 1.62 0.28
C PRO A 61 14.02 2.39 1.28
N VAL A 62 13.43 3.42 1.89
CA VAL A 62 14.12 4.29 2.85
C VAL A 62 13.88 3.82 4.27
N THR A 63 14.88 4.01 5.15
CA THR A 63 14.76 3.70 6.58
C THR A 63 13.89 4.69 7.33
N GLU A 64 13.71 5.89 6.78
CA GLU A 64 12.80 6.89 7.34
C GLU A 64 11.35 6.48 7.10
N GLY A 65 10.77 5.80 8.08
CA GLY A 65 9.41 5.26 8.01
C GLY A 65 8.35 6.32 7.70
N ARG A 66 8.55 7.58 8.11
CA ARG A 66 7.60 8.67 7.79
C ARG A 66 7.39 8.85 6.29
N ILE A 67 8.43 8.65 5.49
CA ILE A 67 8.36 8.77 4.03
C ILE A 67 7.90 7.44 3.44
N GLU A 68 8.52 6.32 3.83
CA GLU A 68 8.23 5.01 3.25
C GLU A 68 6.78 4.54 3.51
N LEU A 69 6.20 4.84 4.68
CA LEU A 69 4.83 4.45 5.04
C LEU A 69 3.76 5.10 4.14
N LEU A 70 4.06 6.23 3.48
CA LEU A 70 3.14 6.88 2.54
C LEU A 70 2.83 5.99 1.32
N HIS A 71 3.72 5.05 0.98
CA HIS A 71 3.47 4.11 -0.11
C HIS A 71 2.46 3.02 0.25
N TYR A 72 2.24 2.74 1.54
CA TYR A 72 1.40 1.63 2.03
C TYR A 72 0.06 2.08 2.61
N LEU A 73 -0.10 3.36 2.93
CA LEU A 73 -1.32 3.92 3.51
C LEU A 73 -2.13 4.69 2.45
N LYS A 74 -3.45 4.69 2.64
CA LYS A 74 -4.37 5.58 1.92
C LYS A 74 -4.80 6.69 2.85
N GLU A 75 -4.63 7.91 2.39
CA GLU A 75 -5.13 9.08 3.10
C GLU A 75 -6.66 9.10 3.01
N GLN A 76 -7.31 9.40 4.13
CA GLN A 76 -8.76 9.53 4.21
C GLN A 76 -9.08 10.76 5.04
N SER A 77 -9.93 11.63 4.50
CA SER A 77 -10.50 12.75 5.25
C SER A 77 -11.92 12.38 5.66
N ILE A 78 -12.24 12.61 6.94
CA ILE A 78 -13.57 12.39 7.48
C ILE A 78 -13.96 13.68 8.19
N ALA A 79 -15.04 14.30 7.72
CA ALA A 79 -15.58 15.51 8.29
C ALA A 79 -16.90 15.18 9.02
N TYR A 80 -17.03 15.65 10.25
CA TYR A 80 -18.24 15.52 11.04
C TYR A 80 -18.78 16.91 11.38
N GLU A 81 -20.08 17.07 11.29
CA GLU A 81 -20.77 18.24 11.81
C GLU A 81 -21.08 18.00 13.29
N TYR A 82 -20.39 18.74 14.16
CA TYR A 82 -20.56 18.62 15.62
C TYR A 82 -21.66 19.54 16.18
N HIS A 83 -22.22 20.43 15.36
CA HIS A 83 -23.22 21.38 15.82
C HIS A 83 -24.63 20.82 15.64
N ARG A 84 -25.50 21.06 16.61
CA ARG A 84 -26.94 20.94 16.44
C ARG A 84 -27.52 22.35 16.42
N TYR A 85 -27.98 22.80 15.25
CA TYR A 85 -28.50 24.17 15.05
C TYR A 85 -27.53 25.28 15.49
N GLY A 86 -26.23 25.13 15.21
CA GLY A 86 -25.20 26.10 15.58
C GLY A 86 -24.72 26.02 17.04
N SER A 87 -25.34 25.17 17.86
CA SER A 87 -24.86 24.88 19.21
C SER A 87 -23.93 23.67 19.22
N ILE A 88 -22.70 23.85 19.69
CA ILE A 88 -21.72 22.78 19.92
C ILE A 88 -21.85 22.39 21.39
N ILE A 89 -22.81 21.51 21.73
CA ILE A 89 -22.91 20.97 23.09
C ILE A 89 -22.06 19.71 23.12
N GLU A 90 -20.82 19.88 23.53
CA GLU A 90 -19.98 18.74 23.90
C GLU A 90 -20.36 18.34 25.34
N GLU A 91 -21.11 17.24 25.51
CA GLU A 91 -21.17 16.60 26.83
C GLU A 91 -19.78 16.02 27.12
N VAL A 92 -18.99 16.74 27.90
CA VAL A 92 -17.77 16.21 28.51
C VAL A 92 -18.19 15.08 29.45
N LYS A 93 -18.20 13.84 28.95
CA LYS A 93 -18.25 12.67 29.83
C LYS A 93 -16.96 12.65 30.64
N ARG A 94 -17.06 13.13 31.89
CA ARG A 94 -16.11 12.85 32.97
C ARG A 94 -16.11 11.36 33.31
#